data_AF-A0A2D6SR66-F1
#
_entry.id   AF-A0A2D6SR66-F1
#
_cell.length_a   1.000
_cell.length_b   1.000
_cell.length_c   1.000
_cell.angle_alpha   90.00
_cell.angle_beta   90.00
_cell.angle_gamma   90.00
#
_symmetry.space_group_name_H-M   'P 1'
#
loop_
_entity.id
_entity.type
_entity.pdbx_description
1 polymer ?
#
loop_
_entity_poly.entity_id
_entity_poly.type
_entity_poly.pdbx_seq_one_letter_code
_entity_poly.pdbx_strand_id
1 'polypeptide(L)'
;MGANSREFVVGILADWRPFADRAVSVPLGALATIRYRPASSIFGSSAHEVRCGANTGREVRMRVDRRALSQAVVLGLCFVVAGCGFEETLEEFAGESGRQSATIPIRDGGDALTVGSFNIQVFGTKKADNPEVMDILASVVRQFDVIAIQEIRAKDQNLIPEFVELVNAEGLHYDAVVGPRLGRTNSKEQYAFIFDAARIEVVADSIATAPDPGDRLHREPLVTTFRVRGPPIEQAFQFTLVNIHTDPDETKTELDALADVFEAVRVQHAFDDDVILLGDLNVDYKHLGRLGQRPGILATIVEETTNTRGTKSYDNIVFDRHATSEFSGQAGVLSLQSQFSLSTEKALKVSDHLPIWAVFSIYEERQVVAGEVGEEVRR
;
A
#
# COMPACT_ATOMS: atom_id res chain seq x y z
N MET A 1 -52.99 11.41 8.31
CA MET A 1 -53.44 10.17 7.62
C MET A 1 -52.36 9.84 6.59
N GLY A 2 -51.40 8.94 6.78
CA GLY A 2 -51.33 7.75 7.62
C GLY A 2 -51.40 6.50 6.73
N ALA A 3 -50.36 5.66 6.83
CA ALA A 3 -50.12 4.32 6.23
C ALA A 3 -49.17 4.33 5.00
N ASN A 4 -47.85 4.20 5.20
CA ASN A 4 -47.04 2.99 5.51
C ASN A 4 -46.70 2.16 4.26
N SER A 5 -45.51 2.37 3.71
CA SER A 5 -44.77 1.31 3.02
C SER A 5 -43.83 0.65 4.04
N ARG A 6 -44.19 -0.56 4.47
CA ARG A 6 -43.27 -1.54 5.05
C ARG A 6 -42.91 -2.52 3.93
N GLU A 7 -41.63 -2.79 3.74
CA GLU A 7 -41.20 -4.11 3.27
C GLU A 7 -39.87 -4.44 3.96
N PHE A 8 -39.87 -5.60 4.61
CA PHE A 8 -38.74 -6.23 5.29
C PHE A 8 -38.09 -7.25 4.35
N VAL A 9 -36.82 -7.51 4.61
CA VAL A 9 -35.98 -8.59 4.07
C VAL A 9 -36.57 -9.97 4.38
N VAL A 10 -36.20 -10.98 3.57
CA VAL A 10 -35.84 -12.40 3.88
C VAL A 10 -36.16 -13.19 2.61
N GLY A 11 -35.35 -14.08 2.06
CA GLY A 11 -34.15 -14.79 2.50
C GLY A 11 -33.99 -15.97 1.53
N ILE A 12 -32.78 -16.47 1.38
CA ILE A 12 -32.49 -17.64 0.55
C ILE A 12 -33.20 -18.86 1.19
N LEU A 13 -34.17 -19.43 0.48
CA LEU A 13 -34.61 -20.81 0.68
C LEU A 13 -34.34 -21.57 -0.61
N ALA A 14 -33.17 -22.20 -0.64
CA ALA A 14 -32.85 -23.21 -1.64
C ALA A 14 -33.51 -24.53 -1.22
N ASP A 15 -34.68 -24.83 -1.78
CA ASP A 15 -35.20 -26.20 -1.79
C ASP A 15 -34.64 -26.91 -3.03
N TRP A 16 -33.61 -27.71 -2.79
CA TRP A 16 -32.95 -28.56 -3.76
C TRP A 16 -33.84 -29.77 -4.06
N ARG A 17 -34.22 -29.98 -5.33
CA ARG A 17 -34.68 -31.28 -5.84
C ARG A 17 -33.95 -31.59 -7.16
N PRO A 18 -33.36 -32.78 -7.31
CA PRO A 18 -32.63 -33.13 -8.51
C PRO A 18 -33.62 -33.53 -9.61
N PHE A 19 -33.63 -32.80 -10.72
CA PHE A 19 -34.08 -33.39 -11.98
C PHE A 19 -32.84 -33.93 -12.69
N ALA A 20 -32.76 -35.26 -12.68
CA ALA A 20 -31.88 -36.02 -13.53
C ALA A 20 -32.23 -35.80 -15.01
N ASP A 21 -31.22 -36.05 -15.84
CA ASP A 21 -31.29 -36.29 -17.28
C ASP A 21 -31.55 -35.08 -18.18
N ARG A 22 -30.45 -34.39 -18.52
CA ARG A 22 -30.00 -34.22 -19.91
C ARG A 22 -28.61 -33.58 -19.92
N ALA A 23 -27.61 -34.36 -20.31
CA ALA A 23 -26.34 -33.81 -20.73
C ALA A 23 -26.58 -32.93 -21.97
N VAL A 24 -26.44 -31.62 -21.81
CA VAL A 24 -26.32 -30.69 -22.94
C VAL A 24 -24.83 -30.45 -23.13
N SER A 25 -24.27 -31.08 -24.16
CA SER A 25 -22.92 -30.75 -24.64
C SER A 25 -22.96 -29.38 -25.31
N VAL A 26 -22.16 -28.44 -24.78
CA VAL A 26 -21.89 -27.15 -25.42
C VAL A 26 -20.51 -27.25 -26.05
N PRO A 27 -20.32 -26.96 -27.36
CA PRO A 27 -19.01 -27.01 -27.97
C PRO A 27 -18.14 -25.86 -27.44
N LEU A 28 -16.85 -26.13 -27.20
CA LEU A 28 -15.84 -25.13 -26.84
C LEU A 28 -15.84 -24.00 -27.88
N GLY A 29 -15.98 -22.75 -27.44
CA GLY A 29 -15.78 -21.56 -28.28
C GLY A 29 -16.94 -20.53 -28.34
N ALA A 30 -17.77 -20.40 -27.31
CA ALA A 30 -18.78 -19.33 -27.26
C ALA A 30 -18.20 -18.03 -26.67
N LEU A 31 -17.89 -17.05 -27.51
CA LEU A 31 -17.56 -15.68 -27.11
C LEU A 31 -18.84 -14.89 -26.81
N ALA A 32 -19.01 -14.44 -25.56
CA ALA A 32 -20.05 -13.49 -25.20
C ALA A 32 -19.66 -12.08 -25.69
N THR A 33 -20.55 -11.40 -26.42
CA THR A 33 -20.31 -10.02 -26.87
C THR A 33 -21.10 -9.05 -26.00
N ILE A 34 -20.41 -8.21 -25.23
CA ILE A 34 -21.05 -7.15 -24.42
C ILE A 34 -21.12 -5.87 -25.29
N ARG A 35 -22.32 -5.30 -25.46
CA ARG A 35 -22.49 -3.99 -26.12
C ARG A 35 -23.06 -2.96 -25.16
N TYR A 36 -22.37 -1.83 -25.05
CA TYR A 36 -22.74 -0.69 -24.21
C TYR A 36 -23.61 0.31 -24.99
N ARG A 37 -24.70 0.80 -24.36
CA ARG A 37 -25.39 2.01 -24.80
C ARG A 37 -25.73 2.90 -23.60
N PRO A 38 -25.35 4.18 -23.58
CA PRO A 38 -25.84 5.10 -22.58
C PRO A 38 -27.31 5.42 -22.85
N ALA A 39 -28.18 5.22 -21.86
CA ALA A 39 -29.56 5.67 -21.91
C ALA A 39 -29.61 7.14 -21.46
N SER A 40 -30.16 8.02 -22.29
CA SER A 40 -30.44 9.41 -21.92
C SER A 40 -31.73 9.47 -21.09
N SER A 41 -31.68 10.07 -19.90
CA SER A 41 -32.87 10.50 -19.17
C SER A 41 -32.66 11.86 -18.50
N ILE A 42 -33.72 12.67 -18.55
CA ILE A 42 -33.76 14.11 -18.22
C ILE A 42 -33.99 14.38 -16.71
N PHE A 43 -33.99 13.35 -15.86
CA PHE A 43 -34.01 13.53 -14.40
C PHE A 43 -33.02 12.53 -13.78
N GLY A 44 -32.15 13.06 -12.90
CA GLY A 44 -30.90 12.42 -12.47
C GLY A 44 -31.07 11.07 -11.78
N SER A 45 -31.00 10.00 -12.56
CA SER A 45 -30.38 8.72 -12.20
C SER A 45 -29.90 8.04 -13.48
N SER A 46 -28.59 7.87 -13.61
CA SER A 46 -27.98 7.21 -14.77
C SER A 46 -28.12 5.69 -14.61
N ALA A 47 -29.23 5.12 -15.09
CA ALA A 47 -29.43 3.68 -15.12
C ALA A 47 -28.77 3.07 -16.37
N HIS A 48 -27.94 2.04 -16.19
CA HIS A 48 -27.25 1.35 -17.28
C HIS A 48 -27.94 0.04 -17.64
N GLU A 49 -28.07 -0.27 -18.94
CA GLU A 49 -28.67 -1.51 -19.45
C GLU A 49 -27.56 -2.42 -19.99
N VAL A 50 -27.45 -3.64 -19.47
CA VAL A 50 -26.52 -4.67 -19.95
C VAL A 50 -27.32 -5.78 -20.64
N ARG A 51 -26.85 -6.19 -21.82
CA ARG A 51 -27.42 -7.29 -22.60
C ARG A 51 -26.39 -8.39 -22.77
N CYS A 52 -26.77 -9.60 -22.38
CA CYS A 52 -26.01 -10.82 -22.67
C CYS A 52 -26.84 -11.71 -23.59
N GLY A 53 -26.21 -12.19 -24.66
CA GLY A 53 -26.80 -13.16 -25.58
C GLY A 53 -25.79 -14.26 -25.89
N ALA A 54 -26.20 -15.52 -25.70
CA ALA A 54 -25.57 -16.66 -26.37
C ALA A 54 -26.36 -16.94 -27.67
N ASN A 55 -25.75 -17.61 -28.65
CA ASN A 55 -26.35 -18.00 -29.94
C ASN A 55 -27.56 -18.97 -29.83
N THR A 56 -28.23 -19.02 -28.68
CA THR A 56 -29.40 -19.84 -28.38
C THR A 56 -30.72 -19.05 -28.44
N GLY A 57 -30.70 -17.75 -28.78
CA GLY A 57 -31.90 -16.96 -29.05
C GLY A 57 -32.68 -16.48 -27.81
N ARG A 58 -32.10 -16.56 -26.61
CA ARG A 58 -32.67 -15.95 -25.39
C ARG A 58 -31.91 -14.68 -25.00
N GLU A 59 -32.64 -13.57 -24.87
CA GLU A 59 -32.11 -12.25 -24.50
C GLU A 59 -32.50 -11.95 -23.04
N VAL A 60 -31.52 -11.61 -22.19
CA VAL A 60 -31.77 -11.16 -20.80
C VAL A 60 -31.36 -9.69 -20.69
N ARG A 61 -32.24 -8.85 -20.15
CA ARG A 61 -31.98 -7.44 -19.84
C ARG A 61 -31.91 -7.22 -18.35
N MET A 62 -30.84 -6.56 -17.90
CA MET A 62 -30.69 -6.13 -16.52
C MET A 62 -30.39 -4.63 -16.46
N ARG A 63 -30.92 -3.97 -15.43
CA ARG A 63 -30.70 -2.56 -15.13
C ARG A 63 -29.79 -2.49 -13.89
N VAL A 64 -28.63 -1.86 -14.01
CA VAL A 64 -27.62 -1.85 -12.93
C VAL A 64 -27.26 -0.41 -12.57
N ASP A 65 -27.13 -0.17 -11.27
CA ASP A 65 -26.69 1.11 -10.70
C ASP A 65 -25.16 1.24 -10.78
N ARG A 66 -24.67 2.46 -11.00
CA ARG A 66 -23.27 2.81 -11.27
C ARG A 66 -22.33 2.43 -10.13
N ARG A 67 -22.82 2.34 -8.89
CA ARG A 67 -22.05 1.95 -7.70
C ARG A 67 -21.87 0.44 -7.53
N ALA A 68 -22.67 -0.39 -8.20
CA ALA A 68 -22.59 -1.85 -8.11
C ALA A 68 -21.72 -2.49 -9.20
N LEU A 69 -21.25 -1.69 -10.16
CA LEU A 69 -20.45 -2.15 -11.30
C LEU A 69 -18.98 -2.45 -10.96
N SER A 70 -18.49 -2.02 -9.79
CA SER A 70 -17.09 -2.16 -9.35
C SER A 70 -16.79 -3.47 -8.62
N GLN A 71 -17.74 -4.39 -8.46
CA GLN A 71 -17.51 -5.66 -7.76
C GLN A 71 -17.90 -6.88 -8.62
N ALA A 72 -17.06 -7.91 -8.58
CA ALA A 72 -17.15 -9.19 -9.29
C ALA A 72 -18.51 -9.94 -9.16
N VAL A 73 -19.37 -9.48 -8.25
CA VAL A 73 -20.72 -9.98 -7.98
C VAL A 73 -21.63 -9.89 -9.22
N VAL A 74 -21.49 -8.85 -10.06
CA VAL A 74 -22.33 -8.67 -11.26
C VAL A 74 -21.96 -9.66 -12.38
N LEU A 75 -20.67 -10.00 -12.52
CA LEU A 75 -20.23 -11.04 -13.46
C LEU A 75 -20.66 -12.42 -12.98
N GLY A 76 -20.52 -12.73 -11.69
CA GLY A 76 -20.94 -14.01 -11.10
C GLY A 76 -22.44 -14.29 -11.31
N LEU A 77 -23.31 -13.30 -11.13
CA LEU A 77 -24.75 -13.45 -11.36
C LEU A 77 -25.10 -13.76 -12.83
N CYS A 78 -24.34 -13.23 -13.79
CA CYS A 78 -24.55 -13.49 -15.21
C CYS A 78 -24.22 -14.95 -15.60
N PHE A 79 -23.19 -15.54 -14.97
CA PHE A 79 -22.77 -16.90 -15.26
C PHE A 79 -23.69 -17.97 -14.64
N VAL A 80 -24.19 -17.72 -13.42
CA VAL A 80 -25.11 -18.64 -12.72
C VAL A 80 -26.46 -18.77 -13.45
N VAL A 81 -26.96 -17.70 -14.06
CA VAL A 81 -28.24 -17.73 -14.81
C VAL A 81 -28.09 -18.38 -16.21
N ALA A 82 -26.87 -18.45 -16.75
CA ALA A 82 -26.59 -19.00 -18.09
C ALA A 82 -26.21 -20.50 -18.09
N GLY A 83 -26.00 -21.12 -16.93
CA GLY A 83 -25.72 -22.56 -16.81
C GLY A 83 -24.30 -22.98 -17.24
N CYS A 84 -23.33 -22.05 -17.24
CA CYS A 84 -21.93 -22.38 -17.51
C CYS A 84 -21.21 -22.74 -16.20
N GLY A 85 -20.50 -23.86 -16.18
CA GLY A 85 -19.76 -24.37 -15.02
C GLY A 85 -18.72 -23.38 -14.50
N PHE A 86 -18.67 -23.25 -13.18
CA PHE A 86 -17.87 -22.30 -12.44
C PHE A 86 -16.61 -23.01 -11.90
N GLU A 87 -15.62 -23.26 -12.75
CA GLU A 87 -14.35 -23.86 -12.28
C GLU A 87 -13.09 -23.37 -13.00
N GLU A 88 -13.18 -22.71 -14.18
CA GLU A 88 -11.99 -22.24 -14.91
C GLU A 88 -11.81 -20.71 -14.96
N THR A 89 -12.71 -19.90 -14.37
CA THR A 89 -12.66 -18.42 -14.49
C THR A 89 -12.14 -17.69 -13.25
N LEU A 90 -11.81 -18.40 -12.17
CA LEU A 90 -11.20 -17.77 -10.98
C LEU A 90 -9.68 -17.53 -11.14
N GLU A 91 -9.01 -18.25 -12.04
CA GLU A 91 -7.57 -18.02 -12.27
C GLU A 91 -7.29 -16.75 -13.09
N GLU A 92 -8.22 -16.31 -13.94
CA GLU A 92 -8.03 -15.11 -14.79
C GLU A 92 -8.39 -13.80 -14.07
N PHE A 93 -9.19 -13.85 -12.99
CA PHE A 93 -9.50 -12.68 -12.14
C PHE A 93 -8.62 -12.57 -10.89
N ALA A 94 -7.84 -13.61 -10.56
CA ALA A 94 -6.82 -13.54 -9.51
C ALA A 94 -5.51 -12.88 -9.99
N GLY A 95 -5.44 -12.47 -11.27
CA GLY A 95 -4.23 -11.95 -11.93
C GLY A 95 -4.06 -10.43 -11.96
N GLU A 96 -4.95 -9.63 -11.37
CA GLU A 96 -4.68 -8.21 -11.13
C GLU A 96 -3.96 -8.02 -9.78
N SER A 97 -2.87 -8.77 -9.56
CA SER A 97 -1.84 -8.36 -8.60
C SER A 97 -1.21 -7.06 -9.13
N GLY A 98 -1.14 -6.03 -8.28
CA GLY A 98 -0.80 -4.64 -8.59
C GLY A 98 0.25 -4.45 -9.69
N ARG A 99 0.00 -3.50 -10.59
CA ARG A 99 1.00 -3.08 -11.59
C ARG A 99 2.19 -2.48 -10.87
N GLN A 100 3.27 -3.25 -10.80
CA GLN A 100 4.58 -2.73 -10.42
C GLN A 100 5.09 -1.83 -11.54
N SER A 101 5.49 -0.62 -11.17
CA SER A 101 6.02 0.38 -12.10
C SER A 101 7.47 0.66 -11.75
N ALA A 102 8.34 0.74 -12.76
CA ALA A 102 9.75 1.09 -12.56
C ALA A 102 9.95 2.60 -12.29
N THR A 103 8.92 3.40 -12.49
CA THR A 103 8.94 4.86 -12.33
C THR A 103 7.88 5.32 -11.34
N ILE A 104 8.29 6.16 -10.39
CA ILE A 104 7.38 6.85 -9.47
C ILE A 104 6.44 7.75 -10.29
N PRO A 105 5.12 7.70 -10.08
CA PRO A 105 4.18 8.63 -10.71
C PRO A 105 4.57 10.08 -10.43
N ILE A 106 4.35 10.97 -11.40
CA ILE A 106 4.68 12.39 -11.23
C ILE A 106 3.85 12.96 -10.08
N ARG A 107 4.52 13.61 -9.11
CA ARG A 107 3.90 14.39 -8.04
C ARG A 107 3.29 15.67 -8.64
N ASP A 108 2.08 15.58 -9.17
CA ASP A 108 1.36 16.70 -9.81
C ASP A 108 0.51 17.52 -8.83
N GLY A 109 0.70 17.32 -7.53
CA GLY A 109 -0.12 17.94 -6.49
C GLY A 109 -1.53 17.35 -6.39
N GLY A 110 -1.79 16.23 -7.06
CA GLY A 110 -3.06 15.51 -7.01
C GLY A 110 -3.30 14.76 -5.69
N ASP A 111 -4.35 13.94 -5.71
CA ASP A 111 -4.91 13.22 -4.57
C ASP A 111 -4.11 11.95 -4.17
N ALA A 112 -2.81 11.92 -4.48
CA ALA A 112 -1.93 10.78 -4.27
C ALA A 112 -0.72 11.13 -3.38
N LEU A 113 -0.34 10.21 -2.51
CA LEU A 113 0.78 10.28 -1.58
C LEU A 113 1.80 9.20 -1.91
N THR A 114 3.05 9.57 -2.17
CA THR A 114 4.14 8.63 -2.45
C THR A 114 5.00 8.45 -1.20
N VAL A 115 4.97 7.23 -0.64
CA VAL A 115 5.74 6.80 0.53
C VAL A 115 6.88 5.90 0.06
N GLY A 116 8.07 6.03 0.64
CA GLY A 116 9.20 5.18 0.27
C GLY A 116 10.14 4.79 1.40
N SER A 117 11.02 3.84 1.10
CA SER A 117 12.14 3.44 1.97
C SER A 117 13.44 3.39 1.19
N PHE A 118 14.55 3.74 1.83
CA PHE A 118 15.87 3.65 1.23
C PHE A 118 17.00 3.44 2.25
N ASN A 119 17.64 2.26 2.18
CA ASN A 119 18.94 2.03 2.79
C ASN A 119 20.01 2.70 1.92
N ILE A 120 20.66 3.78 2.39
CA ILE A 120 21.66 4.56 1.63
C ILE A 120 23.08 3.93 1.67
N GLN A 121 23.25 2.82 2.40
CA GLN A 121 24.52 2.14 2.65
C GLN A 121 25.59 3.05 3.27
N VAL A 122 25.84 2.93 4.57
CA VAL A 122 26.87 3.63 5.33
C VAL A 122 26.74 5.14 5.10
N PHE A 123 25.56 5.68 5.38
CA PHE A 123 25.31 7.10 5.22
C PHE A 123 26.00 7.88 6.33
N GLY A 124 27.22 8.31 6.04
CA GLY A 124 28.10 9.00 6.97
C GLY A 124 28.94 10.08 6.29
N THR A 125 29.79 10.75 7.07
CA THR A 125 30.60 11.90 6.63
C THR A 125 31.35 11.65 5.32
N LYS A 126 32.00 10.49 5.17
CA LYS A 126 32.73 10.15 3.93
C LYS A 126 31.84 10.11 2.68
N LYS A 127 30.58 9.70 2.82
CA LYS A 127 29.62 9.72 1.71
C LYS A 127 29.13 11.15 1.45
N ALA A 128 28.88 11.91 2.53
CA ALA A 128 28.49 13.31 2.47
C ALA A 128 29.55 14.21 1.79
N ASP A 129 30.84 13.86 1.92
CA ASP A 129 31.95 14.54 1.24
C ASP A 129 31.97 14.34 -0.28
N ASN A 130 31.05 13.55 -0.86
CA ASN A 130 30.92 13.34 -2.30
C ASN A 130 29.69 14.08 -2.85
N PRO A 131 29.87 15.28 -3.47
CA PRO A 131 28.76 16.08 -3.97
C PRO A 131 27.91 15.36 -5.03
N GLU A 132 28.52 14.60 -5.95
CA GLU A 132 27.77 13.85 -6.99
C GLU A 132 26.81 12.84 -6.35
N VAL A 133 27.23 12.16 -5.28
CA VAL A 133 26.37 11.23 -4.55
C VAL A 133 25.28 11.98 -3.80
N MET A 134 25.61 13.07 -3.11
CA MET A 134 24.65 13.85 -2.35
C MET A 134 23.57 14.50 -3.24
N ASP A 135 23.93 14.98 -4.43
CA ASP A 135 23.00 15.53 -5.42
C ASP A 135 22.01 14.45 -5.92
N ILE A 136 22.51 13.22 -6.16
CA ILE A 136 21.64 12.08 -6.53
C ILE A 136 20.72 11.72 -5.37
N LEU A 137 21.23 11.62 -4.14
CA LEU A 137 20.43 11.31 -2.96
C LEU A 137 19.34 12.37 -2.75
N ALA A 138 19.67 13.65 -2.87
CA ALA A 138 18.68 14.73 -2.77
C ALA A 138 17.62 14.61 -3.87
N SER A 139 18.04 14.33 -5.11
CA SER A 139 17.12 14.09 -6.24
C SER A 139 16.23 12.86 -6.06
N VAL A 140 16.69 11.83 -5.36
CA VAL A 140 15.87 10.68 -4.95
C VAL A 140 14.83 11.14 -3.94
N VAL A 141 15.22 11.78 -2.84
CA VAL A 141 14.32 12.20 -1.75
C VAL A 141 13.18 13.09 -2.26
N ARG A 142 13.46 14.01 -3.20
CA ARG A 142 12.45 14.91 -3.79
C ARG A 142 11.32 14.19 -4.54
N GLN A 143 11.49 12.92 -4.89
CA GLN A 143 10.45 12.12 -5.54
C GLN A 143 9.40 11.56 -4.57
N PHE A 144 9.56 11.76 -3.27
CA PHE A 144 8.69 11.20 -2.23
C PHE A 144 8.02 12.31 -1.42
N ASP A 145 6.79 12.04 -0.97
CA ASP A 145 6.14 12.87 0.04
C ASP A 145 6.73 12.57 1.44
N VAL A 146 7.07 11.31 1.68
CA VAL A 146 7.86 10.87 2.84
C VAL A 146 8.72 9.67 2.46
N ILE A 147 9.97 9.68 2.90
CA ILE A 147 10.90 8.56 2.72
C ILE A 147 11.58 8.20 4.04
N ALA A 148 11.57 6.90 4.36
CA ALA A 148 12.32 6.32 5.45
C ALA A 148 13.77 6.07 5.02
N ILE A 149 14.73 6.58 5.78
CA ILE A 149 16.17 6.40 5.55
C ILE A 149 16.75 5.48 6.62
N GLN A 150 17.55 4.50 6.18
CA GLN A 150 18.29 3.58 7.05
C GLN A 150 19.81 3.77 6.91
N GLU A 151 20.57 3.11 7.80
CA GLU A 151 22.04 3.09 7.78
C GLU A 151 22.73 4.45 7.96
N ILE A 152 22.10 5.37 8.70
CA ILE A 152 22.72 6.66 9.08
C ILE A 152 23.80 6.39 10.14
N ARG A 153 25.06 6.40 9.72
CA ARG A 153 26.22 6.06 10.57
C ARG A 153 27.01 7.28 11.04
N ALA A 154 26.85 8.46 10.42
CA ALA A 154 27.54 9.68 10.87
C ALA A 154 27.30 9.95 12.35
N LYS A 155 28.37 10.13 13.13
CA LYS A 155 28.28 10.58 14.53
C LYS A 155 27.86 12.04 14.63
N ASP A 156 28.21 12.80 13.61
CA ASP A 156 27.79 14.18 13.44
C ASP A 156 26.27 14.25 13.29
N GLN A 157 25.63 15.00 14.19
CA GLN A 157 24.18 15.18 14.19
C GLN A 157 23.73 16.18 13.11
N ASN A 158 24.67 16.90 12.47
CA ASN A 158 24.35 17.84 11.40
C ASN A 158 24.16 17.18 10.03
N LEU A 159 24.53 15.90 9.86
CA LEU A 159 24.42 15.22 8.57
C LEU A 159 23.01 15.31 7.97
N ILE A 160 21.97 14.99 8.75
CA ILE A 160 20.59 15.01 8.26
C ILE A 160 20.08 16.44 8.06
N PRO A 161 20.26 17.38 9.01
CA PRO A 161 19.95 18.79 8.79
C PRO A 161 20.57 19.37 7.50
N GLU A 162 21.88 19.19 7.28
CA GLU A 162 22.57 19.67 6.09
C GLU A 162 22.07 18.97 4.82
N PHE A 163 21.75 17.68 4.89
CA PHE A 163 21.15 16.97 3.76
C PHE A 163 19.74 17.46 3.44
N VAL A 164 18.92 17.80 4.44
CA VAL A 164 17.60 18.41 4.23
C VAL A 164 17.72 19.80 3.62
N GLU A 165 18.72 20.60 4.01
CA GLU A 165 19.02 21.87 3.34
C GLU A 165 19.34 21.67 1.85
N LEU A 166 20.13 20.66 1.51
CA LEU A 166 20.41 20.29 0.12
C LEU A 166 19.13 19.87 -0.62
N VAL A 167 18.27 19.05 -0.01
CA VAL A 167 16.96 18.68 -0.58
C VAL A 167 16.11 19.94 -0.86
N ASN A 168 16.16 20.93 0.02
CA ASN A 168 15.38 22.17 -0.09
C ASN A 168 15.98 23.23 -1.04
N ALA A 169 17.19 23.02 -1.56
CA ALA A 169 17.87 24.00 -2.42
C ALA A 169 17.11 24.41 -3.69
N GLU A 170 16.15 23.59 -4.14
CA GLU A 170 15.29 23.85 -5.31
C GLU A 170 13.95 24.54 -4.95
N GLY A 171 13.83 25.10 -3.75
CA GLY A 171 12.63 25.81 -3.29
C GLY A 171 11.52 24.91 -2.75
N LEU A 172 11.87 23.67 -2.40
CA LEU A 172 10.98 22.71 -1.74
C LEU A 172 11.03 22.91 -0.20
N HIS A 173 10.09 22.28 0.50
CA HIS A 173 9.91 22.43 1.94
C HIS A 173 9.90 21.08 2.65
N TYR A 174 11.06 20.44 2.71
CA TYR A 174 11.27 19.21 3.47
C TYR A 174 11.71 19.49 4.90
N ASP A 175 11.28 18.61 5.79
CA ASP A 175 11.72 18.52 7.18
C ASP A 175 12.06 17.05 7.50
N ALA A 176 12.61 16.78 8.68
CA ALA A 176 13.02 15.44 9.08
C ALA A 176 12.72 15.09 10.54
N VAL A 177 12.34 13.83 10.76
CA VAL A 177 12.35 13.19 12.07
C VAL A 177 13.56 12.26 12.13
N VAL A 178 14.42 12.43 13.14
CA VAL A 178 15.62 11.61 13.32
C VAL A 178 15.54 10.83 14.62
N GLY A 179 15.67 9.51 14.54
CA GLY A 179 15.67 8.61 15.68
C GLY A 179 17.00 8.59 16.45
N PRO A 180 17.04 7.95 17.63
CA PRO A 180 18.27 7.78 18.39
C PRO A 180 19.27 6.85 17.68
N ARG A 181 20.52 6.86 18.13
CA ARG A 181 21.55 5.89 17.69
C ARG A 181 21.33 4.54 18.36
N LEU A 182 20.99 3.53 17.57
CA LEU A 182 20.68 2.17 18.03
C LEU A 182 21.66 1.14 17.44
N GLY A 183 21.72 -0.04 18.04
CA GLY A 183 22.70 -1.07 17.73
C GLY A 183 23.37 -1.64 18.98
N ARG A 184 23.44 -2.97 19.06
CA ARG A 184 24.10 -3.69 20.18
C ARG A 184 25.63 -3.57 20.17
N THR A 185 26.20 -3.19 19.02
CA THR A 185 27.66 -3.03 18.85
C THR A 185 28.10 -1.56 18.91
N ASN A 186 29.40 -1.33 18.81
CA ASN A 186 29.96 0.04 18.71
C ASN A 186 29.60 0.74 17.39
N SER A 187 29.16 -0.01 16.37
CA SER A 187 28.73 0.53 15.08
C SER A 187 27.21 0.76 15.11
N LYS A 188 26.80 1.86 15.74
CA LYS A 188 25.39 2.27 15.83
C LYS A 188 24.91 3.00 14.58
N GLU A 189 23.62 2.85 14.31
CA GLU A 189 22.90 3.46 13.19
C GLU A 189 21.74 4.32 13.69
N GLN A 190 21.29 5.28 12.88
CA GLN A 190 20.04 6.01 13.11
C GLN A 190 19.07 5.74 11.96
N TYR A 191 17.80 5.90 12.29
CA TYR A 191 16.72 5.99 11.32
C TYR A 191 16.32 7.46 11.15
N ALA A 192 15.85 7.82 9.96
CA ALA A 192 15.18 9.08 9.76
C ALA A 192 13.95 8.92 8.87
N PHE A 193 12.98 9.81 9.03
CA PHE A 193 11.98 10.12 8.02
C PHE A 193 12.30 11.50 7.47
N ILE A 194 12.35 11.64 6.15
CA ILE A 194 12.46 12.94 5.47
C ILE A 194 11.18 13.13 4.67
N PHE A 195 10.50 14.26 4.86
CA PHE A 195 9.15 14.47 4.33
C PHE A 195 8.90 15.89 3.87
N ASP A 196 8.02 16.03 2.88
CA ASP A 196 7.56 17.32 2.37
C ASP A 196 6.55 17.94 3.35
N ALA A 197 7.03 18.90 4.15
CA ALA A 197 6.27 19.59 5.19
C ALA A 197 5.15 20.48 4.63
N ALA A 198 5.13 20.76 3.32
CA ALA A 198 4.00 21.42 2.67
C ALA A 198 2.83 20.45 2.43
N ARG A 199 3.10 19.14 2.35
CA ARG A 199 2.11 18.10 2.03
C ARG A 199 1.74 17.22 3.20
N ILE A 200 2.63 16.99 4.15
CA ILE A 200 2.32 16.19 5.33
C ILE A 200 2.83 16.86 6.61
N GLU A 201 2.26 16.45 7.74
CA GLU A 201 2.67 16.89 9.06
C GLU A 201 2.87 15.72 10.01
N VAL A 202 3.79 15.88 10.96
CA VAL A 202 3.96 14.94 12.05
C VAL A 202 2.87 15.18 13.09
N VAL A 203 2.14 14.13 13.47
CA VAL A 203 1.18 14.20 14.57
C VAL A 203 1.95 14.38 15.88
N ALA A 204 1.51 15.33 16.70
CA ALA A 204 2.16 15.66 17.97
C ALA A 204 2.29 14.42 18.87
N ASP A 205 3.41 14.32 19.59
CA ASP A 205 3.71 13.25 20.54
C ASP A 205 3.72 11.82 19.94
N SER A 206 3.80 11.68 18.61
CA SER A 206 3.82 10.36 17.93
C SER A 206 5.21 9.77 17.68
N ILE A 207 6.27 10.57 17.81
CA ILE A 207 7.65 10.11 17.55
C ILE A 207 8.09 9.19 18.68
N ALA A 208 8.39 7.94 18.36
CA ALA A 208 8.80 6.93 19.34
C ALA A 208 9.83 5.95 18.77
N THR A 209 10.59 5.34 19.67
CA THR A 209 11.31 4.09 19.38
C THR A 209 10.41 2.94 19.81
N ALA A 210 10.17 1.98 18.92
CA ALA A 210 9.29 0.86 19.20
C ALA A 210 9.76 0.08 20.43
N PRO A 211 8.85 -0.33 21.33
CA PRO A 211 9.21 -1.11 22.50
C PRO A 211 9.68 -2.51 22.08
N ASP A 212 10.84 -2.92 22.59
CA ASP A 212 11.39 -4.26 22.35
C ASP A 212 11.60 -5.00 23.69
N PRO A 213 10.53 -5.51 24.30
CA PRO A 213 10.65 -6.30 25.51
C PRO A 213 11.44 -7.58 25.21
N GLY A 214 12.64 -7.66 25.76
CA GLY A 214 13.52 -8.81 25.61
C GLY A 214 14.72 -8.60 24.70
N ASP A 215 14.96 -7.37 24.20
CA ASP A 215 16.13 -7.04 23.37
C ASP A 215 16.29 -8.04 22.21
N ARG A 216 15.22 -8.21 21.42
CA ARG A 216 15.14 -9.12 20.27
C ARG A 216 15.51 -8.44 18.96
N LEU A 217 15.43 -7.12 18.89
CA LEU A 217 15.75 -6.30 17.73
C LEU A 217 17.13 -5.67 17.91
N HIS A 218 18.03 -5.84 16.95
CA HIS A 218 19.36 -5.25 16.99
C HIS A 218 19.29 -3.72 16.96
N ARG A 219 18.30 -3.19 16.23
CA ARG A 219 17.98 -1.77 16.09
C ARG A 219 16.46 -1.60 16.15
N GLU A 220 15.96 -1.12 17.27
CA GLU A 220 14.54 -0.92 17.51
C GLU A 220 13.94 0.10 16.50
N PRO A 221 12.79 -0.20 15.87
CA PRO A 221 12.21 0.67 14.84
C PRO A 221 11.96 2.10 15.30
N LEU A 222 12.15 3.06 14.39
CA LEU A 222 11.63 4.42 14.55
C LEU A 222 10.17 4.45 14.09
N VAL A 223 9.28 4.93 14.95
CA VAL A 223 7.85 5.02 14.72
C VAL A 223 7.42 6.48 14.73
N THR A 224 6.59 6.89 13.78
CA THR A 224 6.01 8.24 13.74
C THR A 224 4.69 8.21 12.98
N THR A 225 3.69 8.93 13.49
CA THR A 225 2.41 9.13 12.81
C THR A 225 2.45 10.43 12.02
N PHE A 226 2.05 10.34 10.75
CA PHE A 226 1.92 11.45 9.83
C PHE A 226 0.46 11.68 9.47
N ARG A 227 0.12 12.91 9.11
CA ARG A 227 -1.17 13.27 8.54
C ARG A 227 -0.98 14.11 7.29
N VAL A 228 -1.77 13.83 6.26
CA VAL A 228 -1.73 14.63 5.03
C VAL A 228 -2.35 16.02 5.26
N ARG A 229 -1.75 17.04 4.64
CA ARG A 229 -2.27 18.42 4.58
C ARG A 229 -3.10 18.61 3.31
N GLY A 230 -4.12 19.47 3.40
CA GLY A 230 -4.96 19.86 2.26
C GLY A 230 -6.43 19.46 2.46
N PRO A 231 -6.74 18.17 2.59
CA PRO A 231 -8.08 17.71 2.95
C PRO A 231 -8.50 18.22 4.35
N PRO A 232 -9.81 18.28 4.64
CA PRO A 232 -10.31 18.44 6.00
C PRO A 232 -9.78 17.35 6.93
N ILE A 233 -9.51 17.69 8.19
CA ILE A 233 -8.85 16.78 9.15
C ILE A 233 -9.55 15.43 9.31
N GLU A 234 -10.87 15.39 9.17
CA GLU A 234 -11.68 14.19 9.31
C GLU A 234 -11.73 13.29 8.07
N GLN A 235 -11.09 13.75 6.98
CA GLN A 235 -10.95 13.09 5.69
C GLN A 235 -9.48 12.96 5.29
N ALA A 236 -8.54 13.60 6.00
CA ALA A 236 -7.13 13.56 5.67
C ALA A 236 -6.56 12.21 6.10
N PHE A 237 -5.88 11.54 5.18
CA PHE A 237 -5.22 10.27 5.48
C PHE A 237 -4.21 10.48 6.61
N GLN A 238 -4.36 9.68 7.66
CA GLN A 238 -3.42 9.60 8.77
C GLN A 238 -2.83 8.20 8.78
N PHE A 239 -1.52 8.09 9.02
CA PHE A 239 -0.86 6.79 8.97
C PHE A 239 0.40 6.80 9.83
N THR A 240 0.74 5.63 10.36
CA THR A 240 1.92 5.42 11.19
C THR A 240 2.98 4.64 10.43
N LEU A 241 4.15 5.24 10.26
CA LEU A 241 5.30 4.58 9.66
C LEU A 241 6.18 3.91 10.72
N VAL A 242 6.61 2.68 10.43
CA VAL A 242 7.58 1.91 11.22
C VAL A 242 8.81 1.66 10.36
N ASN A 243 9.88 2.44 10.60
CA ASN A 243 11.15 2.36 9.88
C ASN A 243 12.08 1.33 10.54
N ILE A 244 12.54 0.34 9.78
CA ILE A 244 13.36 -0.76 10.27
C ILE A 244 14.49 -1.13 9.31
N HIS A 245 15.61 -1.58 9.88
CA HIS A 245 16.70 -2.25 9.19
C HIS A 245 17.07 -3.49 10.01
N THR A 246 16.66 -4.67 9.55
CA THR A 246 16.91 -5.91 10.31
C THR A 246 18.38 -6.33 10.25
N ASP A 247 18.85 -7.12 11.22
CA ASP A 247 20.17 -7.74 11.13
C ASP A 247 20.12 -9.00 10.24
N PRO A 248 20.95 -9.11 9.18
CA PRO A 248 20.95 -10.28 8.30
C PRO A 248 21.23 -11.61 9.03
N ASP A 249 21.98 -11.57 10.14
CA ASP A 249 22.31 -12.76 10.94
C ASP A 249 21.19 -13.15 11.93
N GLU A 250 20.23 -12.25 12.18
CA GLU A 250 19.15 -12.43 13.17
C GLU A 250 17.74 -12.30 12.58
N THR A 251 17.60 -12.19 11.26
CA THR A 251 16.33 -11.95 10.54
C THR A 251 15.13 -12.75 11.06
N LYS A 252 15.30 -14.05 11.34
CA LYS A 252 14.21 -14.88 11.88
C LYS A 252 13.68 -14.36 13.23
N THR A 253 14.58 -14.05 14.15
CA THR A 253 14.22 -13.55 15.49
C THR A 253 13.61 -12.16 15.38
N GLU A 254 14.19 -11.30 14.54
CA GLU A 254 13.72 -9.93 14.38
C GLU A 254 12.38 -9.84 13.68
N LEU A 255 12.14 -10.59 12.60
CA LEU A 255 10.84 -10.62 11.91
C LEU A 255 9.71 -11.15 12.82
N ASP A 256 10.04 -12.12 13.69
CA ASP A 256 9.10 -12.59 14.70
C ASP A 256 8.81 -11.53 15.77
N ALA A 257 9.79 -10.71 16.14
CA ALA A 257 9.60 -9.57 17.02
C ALA A 257 8.85 -8.41 16.34
N LEU A 258 9.07 -8.17 15.05
CA LEU A 258 8.37 -7.16 14.27
C LEU A 258 6.88 -7.48 14.13
N ALA A 259 6.48 -8.75 14.12
CA ALA A 259 5.07 -9.13 14.19
C ALA A 259 4.39 -8.62 15.48
N ASP A 260 5.12 -8.62 16.60
CA ASP A 260 4.65 -8.11 17.89
C ASP A 260 4.68 -6.57 17.92
N VAL A 261 5.73 -5.94 17.37
CA VAL A 261 5.81 -4.48 17.21
C VAL A 261 4.66 -3.95 16.37
N PHE A 262 4.40 -4.58 15.23
CA PHE A 262 3.30 -4.21 14.34
C PHE A 262 1.95 -4.22 15.10
N GLU A 263 1.73 -5.21 15.96
CA GLU A 263 0.53 -5.23 16.81
C GLU A 263 0.53 -4.14 17.86
N ALA A 264 1.64 -3.97 18.56
CA ALA A 264 1.75 -3.00 19.64
C ALA A 264 1.48 -1.58 19.13
N VAL A 265 2.07 -1.21 17.99
CA VAL A 265 1.84 0.08 17.33
C VAL A 265 0.37 0.22 16.95
N ARG A 266 -0.20 -0.78 16.25
CA ARG A 266 -1.61 -0.73 15.83
C ARG A 266 -2.58 -0.57 16.99
N VAL A 267 -2.35 -1.25 18.12
CA VAL A 267 -3.21 -1.15 19.31
C VAL A 267 -3.02 0.17 20.06
N GLN A 268 -1.80 0.71 20.10
CA GLN A 268 -1.51 1.98 20.78
C GLN A 268 -2.17 3.18 20.09
N HIS A 269 -2.29 3.12 18.76
CA HIS A 269 -2.90 4.18 17.95
C HIS A 269 -4.38 3.89 17.66
N ALA A 270 -5.20 3.65 18.69
CA ALA A 270 -6.61 3.24 18.54
C ALA A 270 -7.52 4.18 17.71
N PHE A 271 -7.03 5.34 17.27
CA PHE A 271 -7.74 6.28 16.40
C PHE A 271 -7.39 6.13 14.91
N ASP A 272 -6.38 5.33 14.57
CA ASP A 272 -5.83 5.16 13.22
C ASP A 272 -5.07 3.82 13.19
N ASP A 273 -5.63 2.84 12.45
CA ASP A 273 -5.09 1.49 12.33
C ASP A 273 -4.12 1.33 11.14
N ASP A 274 -3.79 2.42 10.43
CA ASP A 274 -2.92 2.44 9.27
C ASP A 274 -1.44 2.39 9.65
N VAL A 275 -1.00 1.19 9.98
CA VAL A 275 0.42 0.91 10.27
C VAL A 275 1.12 0.39 9.03
N ILE A 276 2.08 1.18 8.54
CA ILE A 276 2.91 0.87 7.40
C ILE A 276 4.35 0.61 7.89
N LEU A 277 4.79 -0.65 7.82
CA LEU A 277 6.15 -1.06 8.14
C LEU A 277 6.98 -1.07 6.86
N LEU A 278 8.13 -0.39 6.87
CA LEU A 278 8.98 -0.28 5.70
C LEU A 278 10.46 -0.25 6.07
N GLY A 279 11.28 -0.78 5.18
CA GLY A 279 12.70 -0.87 5.45
C GLY A 279 13.43 -1.95 4.69
N ASP A 280 14.69 -2.12 5.07
CA ASP A 280 15.52 -3.26 4.70
C ASP A 280 15.23 -4.41 5.68
N LEU A 281 14.53 -5.43 5.20
CA LEU A 281 14.13 -6.59 5.98
C LEU A 281 15.12 -7.75 5.85
N ASN A 282 16.17 -7.60 5.03
CA ASN A 282 17.17 -8.63 4.71
C ASN A 282 16.58 -9.97 4.19
N VAL A 283 15.29 -9.99 3.85
CA VAL A 283 14.56 -11.15 3.32
C VAL A 283 13.62 -10.73 2.20
N ASP A 284 13.26 -11.67 1.32
CA ASP A 284 12.22 -11.44 0.32
C ASP A 284 10.80 -11.58 0.93
N TYR A 285 9.80 -11.20 0.14
CA TYR A 285 8.39 -11.21 0.54
C TYR A 285 7.85 -12.58 0.97
N LYS A 286 8.48 -13.70 0.58
CA LYS A 286 8.08 -15.06 0.96
C LYS A 286 8.60 -15.46 2.34
N HIS A 287 9.55 -14.71 2.90
CA HIS A 287 10.29 -15.07 4.10
C HIS A 287 10.08 -14.10 5.26
N LEU A 288 8.98 -13.35 5.28
CA LEU A 288 8.63 -12.36 6.33
C LEU A 288 8.29 -12.95 7.72
N GLY A 289 8.57 -14.23 7.98
CA GLY A 289 8.34 -14.86 9.29
C GLY A 289 6.89 -14.76 9.80
N ARG A 290 6.71 -14.59 11.12
CA ARG A 290 5.37 -14.36 11.71
C ARG A 290 4.67 -13.13 11.16
N LEU A 291 5.40 -12.09 10.76
CA LEU A 291 4.82 -10.86 10.19
C LEU A 291 4.03 -11.18 8.91
N GLY A 292 4.63 -11.91 7.97
CA GLY A 292 3.95 -12.29 6.72
C GLY A 292 2.84 -13.33 6.88
N GLN A 293 2.79 -14.05 8.01
CA GLN A 293 1.74 -15.04 8.28
C GLN A 293 0.46 -14.42 8.84
N ARG A 294 0.49 -13.14 9.20
CA ARG A 294 -0.68 -12.45 9.75
C ARG A 294 -1.75 -12.27 8.67
N PRO A 295 -3.03 -12.55 8.96
CA PRO A 295 -4.11 -12.28 8.03
C PRO A 295 -4.12 -10.81 7.60
N GLY A 296 -4.33 -10.55 6.31
CA GLY A 296 -4.42 -9.18 5.79
C GLY A 296 -3.09 -8.55 5.39
N ILE A 297 -1.95 -9.07 5.87
CA ILE A 297 -0.64 -8.51 5.53
C ILE A 297 -0.39 -8.61 4.02
N LEU A 298 -0.03 -7.46 3.45
CA LEU A 298 0.38 -7.28 2.07
C LEU A 298 1.83 -6.78 2.06
N ALA A 299 2.67 -7.44 1.28
CA ALA A 299 3.98 -6.94 0.89
C ALA A 299 3.86 -6.36 -0.52
N THR A 300 4.40 -5.15 -0.74
CA THR A 300 4.24 -4.42 -2.01
C THR A 300 5.28 -4.81 -3.06
N ILE A 301 6.49 -5.14 -2.64
CA ILE A 301 7.58 -5.56 -3.53
C ILE A 301 7.58 -7.08 -3.63
N VAL A 302 7.19 -7.59 -4.78
CA VAL A 302 6.93 -9.01 -5.04
C VAL A 302 7.65 -9.40 -6.32
N GLU A 303 8.52 -10.40 -6.25
CA GLU A 303 9.30 -10.91 -7.41
C GLU A 303 10.21 -9.88 -8.10
N GLU A 304 10.47 -8.74 -7.46
CA GLU A 304 11.47 -7.75 -7.89
C GLU A 304 12.73 -7.80 -7.01
N THR A 305 13.84 -7.29 -7.54
CA THR A 305 15.09 -7.15 -6.79
C THR A 305 15.26 -5.72 -6.31
N THR A 306 15.63 -5.55 -5.05
CA THR A 306 15.82 -4.24 -4.41
C THR A 306 17.27 -3.86 -4.20
N ASN A 307 18.22 -4.76 -4.50
CA ASN A 307 19.64 -4.41 -4.47
C ASN A 307 20.13 -3.84 -5.81
N THR A 308 21.11 -2.94 -5.78
CA THR A 308 21.66 -2.24 -6.95
C THR A 308 22.21 -3.19 -8.02
N ARG A 309 22.63 -4.40 -7.63
CA ARG A 309 23.12 -5.44 -8.55
C ARG A 309 22.02 -6.21 -9.27
N GLY A 310 20.75 -6.07 -8.86
CA GLY A 310 19.62 -6.74 -9.49
C GLY A 310 19.61 -8.26 -9.25
N THR A 311 19.99 -8.71 -8.06
CA THR A 311 20.14 -10.14 -7.73
C THR A 311 19.37 -10.58 -6.49
N LYS A 312 18.91 -9.66 -5.65
CA LYS A 312 18.30 -9.95 -4.35
C LYS A 312 17.17 -8.96 -4.04
N SER A 313 16.18 -9.44 -3.28
CA SER A 313 15.11 -8.65 -2.68
C SER A 313 15.33 -8.65 -1.18
N TYR A 314 15.40 -7.48 -0.59
CA TYR A 314 15.63 -7.27 0.84
C TYR A 314 14.64 -6.25 1.42
N ASP A 315 14.29 -5.25 0.64
CA ASP A 315 13.50 -4.11 1.08
C ASP A 315 12.02 -4.34 0.76
N ASN A 316 11.13 -3.92 1.66
CA ASN A 316 9.69 -3.98 1.40
C ASN A 316 8.91 -2.89 2.14
N ILE A 317 7.69 -2.61 1.65
CA ILE A 317 6.66 -1.84 2.35
C ILE A 317 5.52 -2.82 2.63
N VAL A 318 5.19 -2.98 3.91
CA VAL A 318 4.31 -4.02 4.44
C VAL A 318 3.25 -3.40 5.35
N PHE A 319 1.99 -3.74 5.13
CA PHE A 319 0.85 -3.23 5.91
C PHE A 319 -0.32 -4.22 5.87
N ASP A 320 -1.32 -4.02 6.73
CA ASP A 320 -2.58 -4.75 6.67
C ASP A 320 -3.49 -4.09 5.63
N ARG A 321 -3.75 -4.78 4.50
CA ARG A 321 -4.54 -4.24 3.38
C ARG A 321 -6.00 -3.95 3.74
N HIS A 322 -6.49 -4.48 4.87
CA HIS A 322 -7.85 -4.25 5.32
C HIS A 322 -7.95 -2.97 6.17
N ALA A 323 -6.90 -2.64 6.92
CA ALA A 323 -6.79 -1.35 7.59
C ALA A 323 -6.48 -0.27 6.54
N THR A 324 -5.40 -0.47 5.79
CA THR A 324 -4.86 0.50 4.83
C THR A 324 -5.44 0.34 3.44
N SER A 325 -6.72 0.69 3.30
CA SER A 325 -7.45 0.71 2.03
C SER A 325 -6.99 1.79 1.06
N GLU A 326 -6.26 2.80 1.55
CA GLU A 326 -5.76 3.95 0.81
C GLU A 326 -4.68 3.54 -0.20
N PHE A 327 -4.09 2.36 -0.05
CA PHE A 327 -3.11 1.87 -1.01
C PHE A 327 -3.71 1.76 -2.42
N SER A 328 -3.13 2.50 -3.36
CA SER A 328 -3.68 2.62 -4.72
C SER A 328 -3.40 1.40 -5.60
N GLY A 329 -2.76 0.36 -5.08
CA GLY A 329 -2.27 -0.79 -5.84
C GLY A 329 -0.97 -0.53 -6.61
N GLN A 330 -0.34 0.65 -6.48
CA GLN A 330 0.88 1.00 -7.19
C GLN A 330 2.07 1.01 -6.24
N ALA A 331 3.10 0.25 -6.59
CA ALA A 331 4.37 0.19 -5.90
C ALA A 331 5.50 -0.18 -6.87
N GLY A 332 6.75 -0.07 -6.43
CA GLY A 332 7.88 -0.55 -7.21
C GLY A 332 9.23 -0.18 -6.63
N VAL A 333 10.27 -0.49 -7.41
CA VAL A 333 11.67 -0.18 -7.10
C VAL A 333 12.18 0.91 -8.04
N LEU A 334 12.76 1.98 -7.50
CA LEU A 334 13.38 3.05 -8.27
C LEU A 334 14.82 2.66 -8.65
N SER A 335 15.04 2.33 -9.92
CA SER A 335 16.38 2.03 -10.44
C SER A 335 17.25 3.29 -10.53
N LEU A 336 18.29 3.38 -9.70
CA LEU A 336 19.27 4.47 -9.75
C LEU A 336 20.01 4.51 -11.11
N GLN A 337 20.32 3.35 -11.68
CA GLN A 337 20.96 3.25 -12.98
C GLN A 337 20.10 3.86 -14.09
N SER A 338 18.81 3.50 -14.13
CA SER A 338 17.90 3.98 -15.17
C SER A 338 17.56 5.45 -14.98
N GLN A 339 17.27 5.87 -13.74
CA GLN A 339 16.84 7.22 -13.42
C GLN A 339 17.93 8.27 -13.66
N PHE A 340 19.17 7.95 -13.27
CA PHE A 340 20.29 8.90 -13.30
C PHE A 340 21.36 8.53 -14.35
N SER A 341 21.04 7.60 -15.25
CA SER A 341 21.97 7.10 -16.29
C SER A 341 23.32 6.64 -15.72
N LEU A 342 23.30 5.96 -14.56
CA LEU A 342 24.49 5.51 -13.86
C LEU A 342 24.92 4.12 -14.35
N SER A 343 26.23 3.90 -14.42
CA SER A 343 26.77 2.54 -14.42
C SER A 343 26.52 1.88 -13.06
N THR A 344 26.53 0.55 -13.00
CA THR A 344 26.42 -0.19 -11.73
C THR A 344 27.48 0.25 -10.71
N GLU A 345 28.71 0.53 -11.13
CA GLU A 345 29.77 1.02 -10.23
C GLU A 345 29.43 2.38 -9.62
N LYS A 346 28.87 3.31 -10.42
CA LYS A 346 28.44 4.62 -9.92
C LYS A 346 27.23 4.50 -9.00
N ALA A 347 26.24 3.69 -9.36
CA ALA A 347 25.08 3.44 -8.51
C ALA A 347 25.50 2.85 -7.15
N LEU A 348 26.45 1.91 -7.14
CA LEU A 348 27.02 1.35 -5.90
C LEU A 348 27.77 2.36 -5.02
N LYS A 349 28.16 3.54 -5.54
CA LYS A 349 28.69 4.63 -4.70
C LYS A 349 27.56 5.37 -3.97
N VAL A 350 26.37 5.40 -4.58
CA VAL A 350 25.14 5.95 -3.99
C VAL A 350 24.61 5.01 -2.92
N SER A 351 24.29 3.76 -3.28
CA SER A 351 23.92 2.69 -2.35
C SER A 351 23.98 1.31 -3.03
N ASP A 352 24.13 0.24 -2.26
CA ASP A 352 23.91 -1.13 -2.71
C ASP A 352 22.45 -1.61 -2.63
N HIS A 353 21.57 -0.79 -2.06
CA HIS A 353 20.12 -0.92 -2.15
C HIS A 353 19.53 0.11 -3.12
N LEU A 354 18.30 -0.13 -3.55
CA LEU A 354 17.50 0.76 -4.38
C LEU A 354 16.31 1.28 -3.57
N PRO A 355 15.90 2.55 -3.75
CA PRO A 355 14.69 3.06 -3.11
C PRO A 355 13.47 2.25 -3.55
N ILE A 356 12.59 1.91 -2.62
CA ILE A 356 11.28 1.31 -2.90
C ILE A 356 10.19 2.33 -2.61
N TRP A 357 9.05 2.19 -3.29
CA TRP A 357 7.97 3.15 -3.20
C TRP A 357 6.59 2.49 -3.30
N ALA A 358 5.60 3.13 -2.69
CA ALA A 358 4.19 2.78 -2.79
C ALA A 358 3.34 4.07 -2.79
N VAL A 359 2.20 4.03 -3.50
CA VAL A 359 1.28 5.17 -3.62
C VAL A 359 0.00 4.91 -2.86
N PHE A 360 -0.43 5.92 -2.12
CA PHE A 360 -1.62 5.93 -1.29
C PHE A 360 -2.53 7.11 -1.67
N SER A 361 -3.82 6.99 -1.38
CA SER A 361 -4.76 8.12 -1.39
C SER A 361 -4.36 9.14 -0.31
N ILE A 362 -4.62 10.43 -0.55
CA ILE A 362 -4.53 11.45 0.51
C ILE A 362 -5.77 11.52 1.39
N TYR A 363 -6.83 10.81 1.01
CA TYR A 363 -8.09 10.76 1.75
C TYR A 363 -8.21 9.46 2.52
N GLU A 364 -8.62 9.60 3.79
CA GLU A 364 -9.00 8.51 4.68
C GLU A 364 -10.25 7.79 4.14
N GLU A 365 -10.14 6.50 3.88
CA GLU A 365 -11.27 5.64 3.53
C GLU A 365 -11.90 5.04 4.79
N ARG A 366 -12.90 5.73 5.36
CA ARG A 366 -13.64 5.16 6.49
C ARG A 366 -14.29 3.84 6.11
N GLN A 367 -13.91 2.78 6.80
CA GLN A 367 -14.67 1.54 6.82
C GLN A 367 -16.10 1.84 7.32
N VAL A 368 -17.08 1.74 6.42
CA VAL A 368 -18.48 1.76 6.81
C VAL A 368 -18.75 0.46 7.57
N VAL A 369 -18.59 0.49 8.89
CA VAL A 369 -19.09 -0.59 9.75
C VAL A 369 -20.59 -0.68 9.48
N ALA A 370 -21.02 -1.84 8.97
CA ALA A 370 -22.41 -2.08 8.63
C ALA A 370 -23.28 -2.07 9.90
N GLY A 371 -23.75 -0.89 10.28
CA GLY A 371 -24.99 -0.59 11.00
C GLY A 371 -25.22 -1.27 12.35
N GLU A 372 -24.83 -0.59 13.43
CA GLU A 372 -25.79 -0.32 14.50
C GLU A 372 -26.84 0.64 13.94
N VAL A 373 -27.97 0.09 13.46
CA VAL A 373 -29.13 0.90 13.08
C VAL A 373 -29.87 1.24 14.38
N GLY A 374 -29.60 2.43 14.92
CA GLY A 374 -30.37 3.03 16.00
C GLY A 374 -31.82 3.23 15.56
N GLU A 375 -32.74 2.53 16.22
CA GLU A 375 -34.17 2.65 16.08
C GLU A 375 -34.64 3.98 16.70
N GLU A 376 -34.65 5.05 15.91
CA GLU A 376 -35.24 6.32 16.32
C GLU A 376 -36.77 6.20 16.26
N VAL A 377 -37.36 5.92 17.42
CA VAL A 377 -38.80 5.91 17.68
C VAL A 377 -39.37 7.29 17.38
N ARG A 378 -40.06 7.44 16.24
CA ARG A 378 -40.91 8.60 15.95
C ARG A 378 -42.29 8.43 16.58
N ARG A 379 -42.67 9.41 17.40
CA ARG A 379 -44.04 9.62 17.90
C ARG A 379 -44.99 10.13 16.83
#